data_AF-A0A1X1KWB2-F1
#
_entry.id   AF-A0A1X1KWB2-F1
#
_cell.length_a   1.000
_cell.length_b   1.000
_cell.length_c   1.000
_cell.angle_alpha   90.00
_cell.angle_beta   90.00
_cell.angle_gamma   90.00
#
_symmetry.space_group_name_H-M   'P 1'
#
loop_
_entity.id
_entity.type
_entity.pdbx_description
1 polymer ?
#
loop_
_entity_poly.entity_id
_entity_poly.type
_entity_poly.pdbx_seq_one_letter_code
_entity_poly.pdbx_strand_id
1 'polypeptide(L)'
;MINSWVIEAAAADPSKQRYTFLDLDGDCQSKMLVGSQTAGKNYFFTGLYYLKEGQPALLAEGYVAGHGGARSSMKFFKTGEVLALTWSSGTGEGEGTLYKLEGAKGPTKVDSKSIKITDKKLLENFGKSEADEVTADKFTWEEFKFTPAKEETSASSSSSSKSEASSSSTSSSSSESKKEAKETTPSKTEETGLWTADKSAALADFMKSWGDEMGQPNYQKGIASGNIRADMLYWKDGSNLDAEFSKTGSGTAKYRIVETYSNWDNYPTIHNYFFAITDTGEGIVFHSPTTNGDKMYLNPTENVDLRNNFASLVK
;
A
#
# COMPACT_ATOMS: atom_id res chain seq x y z
N MET A 1 0.97 -6.96 19.58
CA MET A 1 1.21 -6.51 18.20
C MET A 1 0.15 -5.51 17.84
N ILE A 2 0.52 -4.29 17.45
CA ILE A 2 -0.44 -3.34 16.89
C ILE A 2 -0.58 -3.73 15.41
N ASN A 3 -1.64 -4.48 15.09
CA ASN A 3 -2.02 -4.75 13.71
C ASN A 3 -2.80 -3.52 13.23
N SER A 4 -2.09 -2.49 12.78
CA SER A 4 -2.71 -1.28 12.24
C SER A 4 -2.21 -1.07 10.82
N TRP A 5 -3.11 -1.15 9.86
CA TRP A 5 -2.79 -1.00 8.44
C TRP A 5 -2.27 0.40 8.10
N VAL A 6 -2.57 1.39 8.96
CA VAL A 6 -1.98 2.72 8.90
C VAL A 6 -0.46 2.67 9.06
N ILE A 7 0.03 1.83 9.98
CA ILE A 7 1.47 1.67 10.24
C ILE A 7 2.13 0.93 9.07
N GLU A 8 1.45 -0.08 8.51
CA GLU A 8 1.97 -0.81 7.35
C GLU A 8 2.06 0.08 6.11
N ALA A 9 1.04 0.90 5.83
CA ALA A 9 1.07 1.87 4.74
C ALA A 9 2.20 2.89 4.92
N ALA A 10 2.41 3.35 6.17
CA ALA A 10 3.50 4.27 6.50
C ALA A 10 4.88 3.64 6.36
N ALA A 11 5.02 2.35 6.66
CA ALA A 11 6.27 1.62 6.49
C ALA A 11 6.56 1.26 5.02
N ALA A 12 5.52 0.99 4.22
CA ALA A 12 5.66 0.60 2.82
C ALA A 12 6.17 1.75 1.94
N ASP A 13 5.67 2.98 2.15
CA ASP A 13 6.17 4.16 1.46
C ASP A 13 6.11 5.40 2.38
N PRO A 14 7.09 5.57 3.28
CA PRO A 14 7.12 6.69 4.21
C PRO A 14 7.16 8.04 3.50
N SER A 15 7.77 8.10 2.32
CA SER A 15 7.97 9.33 1.55
C SER A 15 6.66 9.92 1.00
N LYS A 16 5.64 9.06 0.83
CA LYS A 16 4.31 9.46 0.34
C LYS A 16 3.30 9.73 1.46
N GLN A 17 3.65 9.46 2.71
CA GLN A 17 2.76 9.76 3.82
C GLN A 17 2.65 11.26 4.05
N ARG A 18 1.41 11.72 4.23
CA ARG A 18 1.08 13.08 4.62
C ARG A 18 0.11 13.05 5.78
N TYR A 19 0.12 14.10 6.57
CA TYR A 19 -0.89 14.31 7.61
C TYR A 19 -1.48 15.70 7.52
N THR A 20 -2.62 15.90 8.18
CA THR A 20 -3.22 17.22 8.37
C THR A 20 -4.07 17.20 9.63
N PHE A 21 -4.16 18.34 10.30
CA PHE A 21 -5.05 18.55 11.43
C PHE A 21 -6.26 19.35 10.97
N LEU A 22 -7.46 18.77 11.12
CA LEU A 22 -8.71 19.43 10.74
C LEU A 22 -9.73 19.38 11.87
N ASP A 23 -10.36 20.51 12.11
CA ASP A 23 -11.60 20.57 12.88
C ASP A 23 -12.76 20.16 11.95
N LEU A 24 -13.19 18.90 12.05
CA LEU A 24 -14.21 18.31 11.17
C LEU A 24 -15.65 18.60 11.62
N ASP A 25 -15.87 18.84 12.90
CA ASP A 25 -17.17 19.04 13.54
C ASP A 25 -17.36 20.46 14.13
N GLY A 26 -16.35 21.33 14.02
CA GLY A 26 -16.41 22.74 14.44
C GLY A 26 -16.27 22.93 15.94
N ASP A 27 -15.67 21.98 16.65
CA ASP A 27 -15.56 21.95 18.11
C ASP A 27 -14.27 22.60 18.64
N CYS A 28 -13.46 23.21 17.76
CA CYS A 28 -12.12 23.74 18.04
C CYS A 28 -11.08 22.69 18.48
N GLN A 29 -11.37 21.40 18.30
CA GLN A 29 -10.44 20.30 18.54
C GLN A 29 -10.13 19.60 17.21
N SER A 30 -8.91 19.76 16.71
CA SER A 30 -8.52 19.12 15.45
C SER A 30 -8.40 17.61 15.57
N LYS A 31 -8.83 16.91 14.53
CA LYS A 31 -8.65 15.49 14.28
C LYS A 31 -7.48 15.35 13.32
N MET A 32 -6.65 14.32 13.52
CA MET A 32 -5.51 14.06 12.65
C MET A 32 -5.95 13.09 11.55
N LEU A 33 -5.83 13.53 10.30
CA LEU A 33 -5.96 12.64 9.15
C LEU A 33 -4.57 12.29 8.65
N VAL A 34 -4.39 11.04 8.26
CA VAL A 34 -3.21 10.51 7.60
C VAL A 34 -3.64 9.98 6.24
N GLY A 35 -2.82 10.24 5.22
CA GLY A 35 -3.06 9.74 3.88
C GLY A 35 -1.77 9.49 3.12
N SER A 36 -1.83 8.57 2.15
CA SER A 36 -0.75 8.31 1.22
C SER A 36 -1.01 9.06 -0.10
N GLN A 37 -0.04 9.84 -0.56
CA GLN A 37 -0.11 10.56 -1.83
C GLN A 37 0.18 9.62 -2.99
N THR A 38 -0.80 9.35 -3.85
CA THR A 38 -0.62 8.41 -4.97
C THR A 38 -0.02 9.10 -6.21
N ALA A 39 -0.60 10.23 -6.62
CA ALA A 39 -0.14 11.04 -7.76
C ALA A 39 -0.76 12.44 -7.72
N GLY A 40 0.04 13.49 -7.91
CA GLY A 40 -0.44 14.87 -7.91
C GLY A 40 -1.13 15.24 -6.59
N LYS A 41 -2.39 15.69 -6.65
CA LYS A 41 -3.21 16.05 -5.47
C LYS A 41 -4.11 14.91 -4.97
N ASN A 42 -3.91 13.69 -5.44
CA ASN A 42 -4.72 12.54 -5.03
C ASN A 42 -4.14 11.89 -3.79
N TYR A 43 -4.95 11.81 -2.73
CA TYR A 43 -4.60 11.19 -1.47
C TYR A 43 -5.56 10.03 -1.18
N PHE A 44 -4.99 8.91 -0.78
CA PHE A 44 -5.74 7.81 -0.19
C PHE A 44 -5.69 7.96 1.34
N PHE A 45 -6.84 8.16 1.98
CA PHE A 45 -6.90 8.24 3.44
C PHE A 45 -6.53 6.90 4.05
N THR A 46 -5.49 6.89 4.88
CA THR A 46 -5.01 5.68 5.56
C THR A 46 -5.50 5.63 7.00
N GLY A 47 -5.65 6.77 7.68
CA GLY A 47 -6.13 6.80 9.06
C GLY A 47 -6.78 8.11 9.47
N LEU A 48 -7.77 8.00 10.36
CA LEU A 48 -8.39 9.11 11.07
C LEU A 48 -8.24 8.91 12.58
N TYR A 49 -7.60 9.86 13.23
CA TYR A 49 -7.39 9.87 14.67
C TYR A 49 -8.13 11.03 15.34
N TYR A 50 -8.73 10.75 16.49
CA TYR A 50 -9.35 11.73 17.37
C TYR A 50 -8.72 11.64 18.76
N LEU A 51 -8.96 12.65 19.61
CA LEU A 51 -8.52 12.62 20.99
C LEU A 51 -9.62 12.02 21.89
N LYS A 52 -9.35 10.86 22.48
CA LYS A 52 -10.15 10.27 23.54
C LYS A 52 -9.45 10.53 24.86
N GLU A 53 -10.06 11.33 25.74
CA GLU A 53 -9.47 11.68 27.05
C GLU A 53 -8.05 12.26 26.94
N GLY A 54 -7.79 13.03 25.88
CA GLY A 54 -6.47 13.62 25.62
C GLY A 54 -5.45 12.69 24.96
N GLN A 55 -5.80 11.43 24.69
CA GLN A 55 -4.94 10.49 23.97
C GLN A 55 -5.42 10.25 22.53
N PRO A 56 -4.51 10.16 21.53
CA PRO A 56 -4.88 9.86 20.16
C PRO A 56 -5.42 8.43 20.05
N ALA A 57 -6.63 8.30 19.49
CA ALA A 57 -7.31 7.04 19.23
C ALA A 57 -7.70 6.97 17.75
N LEU A 58 -7.49 5.80 17.13
CA LEU A 58 -7.89 5.53 15.75
C LEU A 58 -9.41 5.35 15.69
N LEU A 59 -10.07 6.10 14.80
CA LEU A 59 -11.51 5.98 14.54
C LEU A 59 -11.80 5.16 13.29
N ALA A 60 -11.11 5.45 12.19
CA ALA A 60 -11.29 4.77 10.92
C ALA A 60 -9.95 4.59 10.22
N GLU A 61 -9.82 3.49 9.47
CA GLU A 61 -8.63 3.18 8.70
C GLU A 61 -9.00 2.86 7.25
N GLY A 62 -8.10 3.23 6.35
CA GLY A 62 -8.20 2.95 4.92
C GLY A 62 -7.08 2.00 4.53
N TYR A 63 -7.46 0.93 3.83
CA TYR A 63 -6.56 -0.15 3.50
C TYR A 63 -6.97 -0.82 2.19
N VAL A 64 -5.96 -1.29 1.45
CA VAL A 64 -6.15 -2.13 0.29
C VAL A 64 -5.19 -3.31 0.42
N ALA A 65 -5.72 -4.51 0.62
CA ALA A 65 -4.89 -5.70 0.66
C ALA A 65 -4.11 -5.92 -0.64
N GLY A 66 -2.81 -6.20 -0.52
CA GLY A 66 -1.90 -6.36 -1.65
C GLY A 66 -2.23 -7.54 -2.59
N HIS A 67 -3.01 -8.51 -2.11
CA HIS A 67 -3.63 -9.57 -2.91
C HIS A 67 -5.09 -9.61 -2.49
N GLY A 68 -6.02 -9.51 -3.45
CA GLY A 68 -7.46 -9.28 -3.24
C GLY A 68 -8.03 -9.85 -1.93
N GLY A 69 -8.86 -9.05 -1.25
CA GLY A 69 -9.32 -9.35 0.09
C GLY A 69 -9.96 -8.13 0.74
N ALA A 70 -9.67 -7.93 2.02
CA ALA A 70 -10.21 -6.81 2.78
C ALA A 70 -9.76 -5.47 2.20
N ARG A 71 -10.73 -4.59 2.00
CA ARG A 71 -10.54 -3.18 1.67
C ARG A 71 -11.27 -2.34 2.70
N SER A 72 -10.72 -1.19 2.98
CA SER A 72 -11.40 -0.17 3.74
C SER A 72 -11.11 1.22 3.20
N SER A 73 -12.04 2.12 3.43
CA SER A 73 -11.92 3.53 3.10
C SER A 73 -12.81 4.33 4.04
N MET A 74 -12.65 5.64 4.02
CA MET A 74 -13.45 6.55 4.82
C MET A 74 -13.86 7.75 3.98
N LYS A 75 -15.08 8.23 4.24
CA LYS A 75 -15.61 9.47 3.66
C LYS A 75 -15.96 10.43 4.77
N PHE A 76 -15.71 11.72 4.53
CA PHE A 76 -15.94 12.80 5.48
C PHE A 76 -17.08 13.69 4.98
N PHE A 77 -17.90 14.21 5.89
CA PHE A 77 -19.00 15.10 5.54
C PHE A 77 -18.89 16.42 6.30
N LYS A 78 -19.36 17.51 5.68
CA LYS A 78 -19.27 18.89 6.20
C LYS A 78 -19.87 19.08 7.61
N THR A 79 -20.72 18.17 8.02
CA THR A 79 -21.44 18.15 9.30
C THR A 79 -20.71 17.36 10.37
N GLY A 80 -19.43 17.01 10.21
CA GLY A 80 -18.66 16.28 11.23
C GLY A 80 -19.02 14.80 11.33
N GLU A 81 -19.45 14.21 10.22
CA GLU A 81 -19.75 12.78 10.14
C GLU A 81 -18.71 12.07 9.30
N VAL A 82 -18.44 10.81 9.68
CA VAL A 82 -17.44 9.96 9.04
C VAL A 82 -18.09 8.64 8.69
N LEU A 83 -18.10 8.30 7.42
CA LEU A 83 -18.57 6.99 6.94
C LEU A 83 -17.35 6.10 6.75
N ALA A 84 -17.14 5.16 7.66
CA ALA A 84 -16.14 4.11 7.53
C ALA A 84 -16.73 2.96 6.70
N LEU A 85 -16.00 2.55 5.66
CA LEU A 85 -16.42 1.54 4.70
C LEU A 85 -15.43 0.40 4.74
N THR A 86 -15.91 -0.82 4.85
CA THR A 86 -15.12 -2.04 4.68
C THR A 86 -15.80 -2.92 3.65
N TRP A 87 -15.03 -3.57 2.78
CA TRP A 87 -15.58 -4.49 1.79
C TRP A 87 -14.56 -5.53 1.33
N SER A 88 -15.07 -6.65 0.82
CA SER A 88 -14.26 -7.61 0.08
C SER A 88 -14.07 -7.12 -1.35
N SER A 89 -12.82 -7.07 -1.81
CA SER A 89 -12.50 -6.66 -3.18
C SER A 89 -13.12 -7.55 -4.25
N GLY A 90 -13.45 -8.80 -3.93
CA GLY A 90 -13.99 -9.79 -4.87
C GLY A 90 -15.50 -9.62 -5.09
N THR A 91 -16.26 -9.37 -4.03
CA THR A 91 -17.73 -9.26 -4.11
C THR A 91 -18.22 -7.81 -4.11
N GLY A 92 -17.39 -6.89 -3.62
CA GLY A 92 -17.79 -5.51 -3.31
C GLY A 92 -18.67 -5.41 -2.06
N GLU A 93 -18.97 -6.52 -1.39
CA GLU A 93 -19.83 -6.55 -0.21
C GLU A 93 -19.03 -6.30 1.05
N GLY A 94 -19.64 -5.62 2.00
CA GLY A 94 -19.09 -5.45 3.34
C GLY A 94 -19.98 -4.60 4.22
N GLU A 95 -19.38 -3.78 5.07
CA GLU A 95 -20.09 -3.00 6.08
C GLU A 95 -19.72 -1.52 5.98
N GLY A 96 -20.74 -0.66 6.02
CA GLY A 96 -20.60 0.77 6.20
C GLY A 96 -21.07 1.15 7.60
N THR A 97 -20.23 1.87 8.34
CA THR A 97 -20.57 2.43 9.66
C THR A 97 -20.46 3.95 9.60
N LEU A 98 -21.57 4.63 9.90
CA LEU A 98 -21.61 6.09 10.00
C LEU A 98 -21.37 6.50 11.45
N TYR A 99 -20.35 7.32 11.67
CA TYR A 99 -20.02 7.95 12.94
C TYR A 99 -20.33 9.43 12.90
N LYS A 100 -20.77 9.97 14.04
CA LYS A 100 -20.85 11.41 14.32
C LYS A 100 -19.74 11.76 15.28
N LEU A 101 -18.92 12.74 14.94
CA LEU A 101 -17.96 13.32 15.88
C LEU A 101 -18.74 14.21 16.86
N GLU A 102 -18.63 13.94 18.16
CA GLU A 102 -19.31 14.69 19.23
C GLU A 102 -18.29 15.34 20.19
N GLY A 103 -17.27 15.96 19.61
CA GLY A 103 -16.14 16.56 20.32
C GLY A 103 -15.60 15.77 21.50
N ALA A 104 -15.62 16.36 22.70
CA ALA A 104 -15.02 15.77 23.91
C ALA A 104 -15.60 14.39 24.33
N LYS A 105 -16.81 14.03 23.85
CA LYS A 105 -17.40 12.71 24.11
C LYS A 105 -16.84 11.60 23.21
N GLY A 106 -16.14 11.99 22.14
CA GLY A 106 -15.66 11.08 21.11
C GLY A 106 -16.75 10.76 20.07
N PRO A 107 -16.44 9.86 19.12
CA PRO A 107 -17.33 9.50 18.04
C PRO A 107 -18.47 8.59 18.51
N THR A 108 -19.70 8.95 18.14
CA THR A 108 -20.90 8.12 18.37
C THR A 108 -21.29 7.41 17.08
N LYS A 109 -21.55 6.10 17.16
CA LYS A 109 -22.04 5.31 16.03
C LYS A 109 -23.51 5.65 15.76
N VAL A 110 -23.78 6.24 14.60
CA VAL A 110 -25.13 6.67 14.17
C VAL A 110 -25.86 5.53 13.48
N ASP A 111 -25.17 4.81 12.59
CA ASP A 111 -25.76 3.76 11.77
C ASP A 111 -24.69 2.72 11.36
N SER A 112 -25.13 1.48 11.13
CA SER A 112 -24.31 0.38 10.60
C SER A 112 -25.18 -0.47 9.70
N LYS A 113 -24.72 -0.75 8.49
CA LYS A 113 -25.42 -1.69 7.61
C LYS A 113 -24.47 -2.35 6.64
N SER A 114 -24.91 -3.50 6.15
CA SER A 114 -24.30 -4.14 4.99
C SER A 114 -24.43 -3.24 3.77
N ILE A 115 -23.36 -3.18 2.99
CA ILE A 115 -23.26 -2.37 1.79
C ILE A 115 -22.74 -3.22 0.64
N LYS A 116 -22.96 -2.71 -0.58
CA LYS A 116 -22.20 -3.09 -1.75
C LYS A 116 -21.53 -1.85 -2.31
N ILE A 117 -20.20 -1.82 -2.38
CA ILE A 117 -19.42 -0.62 -2.74
C ILE A 117 -19.75 -0.09 -4.14
N THR A 118 -20.30 -0.94 -5.02
CA THR A 118 -20.74 -0.57 -6.38
C THR A 118 -22.18 -0.02 -6.44
N ASP A 119 -22.89 0.04 -5.31
CA ASP A 119 -24.22 0.64 -5.24
C ASP A 119 -24.14 2.15 -5.41
N LYS A 120 -24.78 2.68 -6.46
CA LYS A 120 -24.84 4.12 -6.74
C LYS A 120 -25.57 4.90 -5.65
N LYS A 121 -26.45 4.25 -4.88
CA LYS A 121 -27.20 4.86 -3.77
C LYS A 121 -26.57 4.63 -2.41
N LEU A 122 -25.32 4.16 -2.36
CA LEU A 122 -24.64 3.84 -1.12
C LEU A 122 -24.67 5.01 -0.13
N LEU A 123 -24.40 6.24 -0.57
CA LEU A 123 -24.45 7.42 0.30
C LEU A 123 -25.87 7.77 0.74
N GLU A 124 -26.85 7.68 -0.15
CA GLU A 124 -28.27 7.94 0.14
C GLU A 124 -28.78 7.00 1.25
N ASN A 125 -28.31 5.76 1.27
CA ASN A 125 -28.67 4.78 2.31
C ASN A 125 -28.23 5.21 3.73
N PHE A 126 -27.26 6.12 3.85
CA PHE A 126 -26.83 6.74 5.11
C PHE A 126 -27.33 8.19 5.27
N GLY A 127 -28.24 8.65 4.40
CA GLY A 127 -28.70 10.04 4.39
C GLY A 127 -27.61 11.03 4.00
N LYS A 128 -26.65 10.62 3.17
CA LYS A 128 -25.52 11.43 2.70
C LYS A 128 -25.57 11.66 1.20
N SER A 129 -24.87 12.70 0.75
CA SER A 129 -24.72 13.05 -0.67
C SER A 129 -23.26 13.38 -0.99
N GLU A 130 -22.87 13.22 -2.25
CA GLU A 130 -21.52 13.61 -2.72
C GLU A 130 -21.28 15.13 -2.58
N ALA A 131 -22.34 15.95 -2.63
CA ALA A 131 -22.25 17.39 -2.45
C ALA A 131 -21.83 17.80 -1.02
N ASP A 132 -22.09 16.93 -0.05
CA ASP A 132 -21.73 17.11 1.36
C ASP A 132 -20.38 16.49 1.70
N GLU A 133 -19.79 15.72 0.78
CA GLU A 133 -18.50 15.08 0.96
C GLU A 133 -17.37 16.13 0.98
N VAL A 134 -16.48 15.96 1.96
CA VAL A 134 -15.25 16.72 2.08
C VAL A 134 -14.12 15.89 1.50
N THR A 135 -13.55 16.38 0.42
CA THR A 135 -12.55 15.70 -0.40
C THR A 135 -11.12 16.15 -0.05
N ALA A 136 -10.16 15.24 -0.21
CA ALA A 136 -8.78 15.43 0.22
C ALA A 136 -8.05 16.62 -0.44
N ASP A 137 -8.48 17.02 -1.64
CA ASP A 137 -7.94 18.13 -2.41
C ASP A 137 -8.15 19.51 -1.75
N LYS A 138 -9.09 19.59 -0.81
CA LYS A 138 -9.39 20.80 -0.04
C LYS A 138 -8.51 20.95 1.20
N PHE A 139 -7.70 19.95 1.53
CA PHE A 139 -6.87 19.95 2.73
C PHE A 139 -5.48 20.48 2.45
N THR A 140 -4.90 21.13 3.48
CA THR A 140 -3.48 21.53 3.46
C THR A 140 -2.69 20.41 4.12
N TRP A 141 -1.99 19.63 3.31
CA TRP A 141 -1.24 18.47 3.76
C TRP A 141 0.18 18.84 4.19
N GLU A 142 0.62 18.27 5.30
CA GLU A 142 1.98 18.37 5.83
C GLU A 142 2.75 17.06 5.60
N GLU A 143 4.06 17.19 5.43
CA GLU A 143 4.96 16.04 5.31
C GLU A 143 5.44 15.60 6.68
N PHE A 144 5.53 14.28 6.88
CA PHE A 144 6.22 13.76 8.06
C PHE A 144 7.71 14.06 7.96
N LYS A 145 8.23 14.80 8.94
CA LYS A 145 9.67 14.99 9.07
C LYS A 145 10.26 13.76 9.72
N PHE A 146 10.99 12.98 8.94
CA PHE A 146 11.77 11.86 9.47
C PHE A 146 13.25 12.24 9.50
N THR A 147 13.83 12.25 10.69
CA THR A 147 15.29 12.11 10.85
C THR A 147 15.59 10.62 10.98
N PRO A 148 16.28 10.00 10.02
CA PRO A 148 16.74 8.63 10.20
C PRO A 148 17.57 8.55 11.48
N ALA A 149 17.23 7.60 12.35
CA ALA A 149 18.05 7.26 13.49
C ALA A 149 19.43 6.87 12.92
N LYS A 150 20.44 7.66 13.25
CA LYS A 150 21.82 7.45 12.84
C LYS A 150 22.23 6.06 13.32
N GLU A 151 22.49 5.13 12.40
CA GLU A 151 23.22 3.91 12.72
C GLU A 151 24.52 4.32 13.42
N GLU A 152 24.74 3.83 14.64
CA GLU A 152 25.97 4.05 15.39
C GLU A 152 27.14 3.35 14.69
N THR A 153 27.68 3.99 13.65
CA THR A 153 29.04 3.73 13.19
C THR A 153 29.97 4.57 14.06
N SER A 154 30.70 3.89 14.93
CA SER A 154 31.77 4.47 15.75
C SER A 154 32.85 5.11 14.86
N ALA A 155 32.96 6.43 14.88
CA ALA A 155 34.19 7.15 14.57
C ALA A 155 34.18 8.51 15.28
N SER A 156 35.06 8.64 16.27
CA SER A 156 35.35 9.89 16.96
C SER A 156 35.96 10.92 16.01
N SER A 157 35.45 12.15 16.03
CA SER A 157 36.30 13.35 16.10
C SER A 157 35.50 14.54 16.64
N SER A 158 36.13 15.20 17.58
CA SER A 158 35.66 16.25 18.49
C SER A 158 35.65 17.65 17.85
N SER A 159 34.66 18.48 18.17
CA SER A 159 34.82 19.60 19.13
C SER A 159 33.67 20.64 19.09
N SER A 160 33.08 20.87 20.28
CA SER A 160 32.61 22.13 20.91
C SER A 160 31.61 23.04 20.20
N SER A 161 30.56 23.62 20.79
CA SER A 161 29.89 23.66 22.11
C SER A 161 28.60 24.48 21.87
N LYS A 162 27.46 24.32 22.56
CA LYS A 162 27.19 24.88 23.89
C LYS A 162 25.70 24.66 24.27
N SER A 163 25.48 23.98 25.41
CA SER A 163 24.42 24.05 26.46
C SER A 163 22.97 24.50 26.10
N GLU A 164 21.90 23.92 26.67
CA GLU A 164 21.60 23.88 28.11
C GLU A 164 20.82 22.64 28.58
N ALA A 165 21.05 22.31 29.85
CA ALA A 165 20.56 21.16 30.58
C ALA A 165 19.29 21.49 31.38
N SER A 166 18.48 20.47 31.66
CA SER A 166 17.91 20.28 32.99
C SER A 166 17.69 18.81 33.26
N SER A 167 18.42 18.35 34.26
CA SER A 167 18.49 17.00 34.80
C SER A 167 17.48 16.81 35.94
N SER A 168 16.87 15.65 36.02
CA SER A 168 16.54 15.03 37.31
C SER A 168 16.84 13.53 37.24
N SER A 169 17.89 13.14 37.95
CA SER A 169 18.32 11.78 38.21
C SER A 169 17.62 11.22 39.45
N THR A 170 17.19 9.96 39.41
CA THR A 170 17.24 9.06 40.57
C THR A 170 17.68 7.69 40.11
N SER A 171 18.73 7.19 40.73
CA SER A 171 19.49 5.98 40.43
C SER A 171 19.28 4.88 41.48
N SER A 172 19.32 3.62 41.04
CA SER A 172 19.85 2.45 41.77
C SER A 172 19.85 1.26 40.78
N SER A 173 20.96 0.86 40.15
CA SER A 173 22.05 -0.02 40.63
C SER A 173 21.53 -1.34 41.19
N SER A 174 21.98 -2.56 40.85
CA SER A 174 23.04 -3.14 40.00
C SER A 174 22.79 -4.67 40.03
N SER A 175 23.13 -5.46 39.01
CA SER A 175 24.40 -6.22 38.99
C SER A 175 24.55 -6.99 37.68
N GLU A 176 25.79 -7.01 37.19
CA GLU A 176 26.28 -7.78 36.06
C GLU A 176 26.23 -9.29 36.29
N SER A 177 26.02 -10.05 35.21
CA SER A 177 26.67 -11.34 35.01
C SER A 177 26.87 -11.60 33.52
N LYS A 178 28.15 -11.57 33.16
CA LYS A 178 28.73 -11.87 31.86
C LYS A 178 28.53 -13.35 31.55
N LYS A 179 27.89 -13.70 30.42
CA LYS A 179 28.07 -15.02 29.81
C LYS A 179 27.97 -14.97 28.29
N GLU A 180 28.93 -15.67 27.73
CA GLU A 180 29.43 -15.74 26.37
C GLU A 180 28.50 -16.53 25.42
N ALA A 181 28.50 -16.10 24.16
CA ALA A 181 28.21 -16.83 22.91
C ALA A 181 27.14 -17.95 22.88
N LYS A 182 26.07 -17.69 22.11
CA LYS A 182 25.64 -18.60 21.03
C LYS A 182 24.81 -17.82 20.00
N GLU A 183 25.40 -17.61 18.82
CA GLU A 183 24.65 -17.27 17.61
C GLU A 183 23.44 -18.20 17.49
N THR A 184 22.25 -17.62 17.54
CA THR A 184 21.04 -18.31 17.13
C THR A 184 20.38 -17.42 16.10
N THR A 185 20.80 -17.64 14.85
CA THR A 185 20.10 -17.23 13.64
C THR A 185 18.59 -17.42 13.85
N PRO A 186 17.75 -16.38 13.73
CA PRO A 186 16.32 -16.59 13.67
C PRO A 186 16.04 -17.19 12.28
N SER A 187 15.76 -18.50 12.26
CA SER A 187 15.33 -19.22 11.08
C SER A 187 14.15 -18.51 10.43
N LYS A 188 14.42 -17.84 9.31
CA LYS A 188 13.42 -17.43 8.32
C LYS A 188 12.79 -18.73 7.82
N THR A 189 11.51 -18.94 8.10
CA THR A 189 10.74 -19.98 7.40
C THR A 189 10.78 -19.62 5.92
N GLU A 190 11.65 -20.29 5.18
CA GLU A 190 11.76 -20.13 3.73
C GLU A 190 10.42 -20.54 3.11
N GLU A 191 9.72 -19.59 2.50
CA GLU A 191 8.74 -19.94 1.47
C GLU A 191 9.52 -20.59 0.33
N THR A 192 9.58 -21.93 0.33
CA THR A 192 10.30 -22.71 -0.68
C THR A 192 9.53 -22.64 -2.00
N GLY A 193 9.90 -21.69 -2.86
CA GLY A 193 9.36 -21.52 -4.21
C GLY A 193 10.42 -21.03 -5.19
N LEU A 194 10.14 -21.20 -6.49
CA LEU A 194 11.04 -20.75 -7.56
C LEU A 194 11.21 -19.22 -7.59
N TRP A 195 10.25 -18.50 -7.03
CA TRP A 195 10.26 -17.05 -6.88
C TRP A 195 10.38 -16.65 -5.40
N THR A 196 11.33 -15.78 -5.11
CA THR A 196 11.66 -15.33 -3.74
C THR A 196 11.62 -13.81 -3.64
N ALA A 197 11.62 -13.29 -2.41
CA ALA A 197 11.69 -11.84 -2.17
C ALA A 197 12.95 -11.21 -2.79
N ASP A 198 14.09 -11.89 -2.75
CA ASP A 198 15.35 -11.39 -3.31
C ASP A 198 15.28 -11.31 -4.84
N LYS A 199 14.65 -12.30 -5.49
CA LYS A 199 14.38 -12.29 -6.94
C LYS A 199 13.40 -11.16 -7.31
N SER A 200 12.39 -10.91 -6.49
CA SER A 200 11.44 -9.80 -6.68
C SER A 200 12.13 -8.44 -6.54
N ALA A 201 13.02 -8.27 -5.57
CA ALA A 201 13.80 -7.05 -5.38
C ALA A 201 14.75 -6.81 -6.57
N ALA A 202 15.48 -7.84 -7.01
CA ALA A 202 16.36 -7.76 -8.17
C ALA A 202 15.59 -7.41 -9.46
N LEU A 203 14.37 -7.94 -9.64
CA LEU A 203 13.51 -7.58 -10.75
C LEU A 203 13.05 -6.11 -10.66
N ALA A 204 12.71 -5.61 -9.46
CA ALA A 204 12.28 -4.23 -9.27
C ALA A 204 13.39 -3.24 -9.61
N ASP A 205 14.61 -3.50 -9.15
CA ASP A 205 15.78 -2.69 -9.48
C ASP A 205 16.06 -2.68 -10.98
N PHE A 206 15.98 -3.85 -11.61
CA PHE A 206 16.15 -3.98 -13.05
C PHE A 206 15.06 -3.22 -13.83
N MET A 207 13.79 -3.35 -13.47
CA MET A 207 12.69 -2.65 -14.15
C MET A 207 12.85 -1.13 -14.10
N LYS A 208 13.40 -0.61 -13.00
CA LYS A 208 13.72 0.81 -12.87
C LYS A 208 14.85 1.21 -13.81
N SER A 209 16.00 0.55 -13.76
CA SER A 209 17.15 0.90 -14.60
C SER A 209 16.88 0.69 -16.09
N TRP A 210 16.21 -0.41 -16.44
CA TRP A 210 15.83 -0.73 -17.82
C TRP A 210 14.80 0.26 -18.36
N GLY A 211 13.82 0.65 -17.54
CA GLY A 211 12.86 1.69 -17.91
C GLY A 211 13.54 3.01 -18.25
N ASP A 212 14.47 3.46 -17.41
CA ASP A 212 15.25 4.69 -17.64
C ASP A 212 16.08 4.61 -18.93
N GLU A 213 16.76 3.47 -19.18
CA GLU A 213 17.56 3.24 -20.40
C GLU A 213 16.73 3.25 -21.68
N MET A 214 15.51 2.71 -21.62
CA MET A 214 14.57 2.67 -22.76
C MET A 214 13.83 3.99 -22.98
N GLY A 215 14.10 5.03 -22.18
CA GLY A 215 13.34 6.29 -22.22
C GLY A 215 11.89 6.14 -21.77
N GLN A 216 11.61 5.12 -20.95
CA GLN A 216 10.30 4.78 -20.39
C GLN A 216 10.42 4.70 -18.85
N PRO A 217 10.73 5.81 -18.17
CA PRO A 217 10.90 5.82 -16.72
C PRO A 217 9.57 5.51 -16.00
N ASN A 218 9.63 5.33 -14.68
CA ASN A 218 8.47 5.23 -13.79
C ASN A 218 7.61 3.94 -13.89
N TYR A 219 8.19 2.80 -14.30
CA TYR A 219 7.51 1.51 -14.13
C TYR A 219 7.10 1.28 -12.66
N GLN A 220 5.80 1.13 -12.43
CA GLN A 220 5.23 0.81 -11.12
C GLN A 220 4.96 -0.68 -11.03
N LYS A 221 5.25 -1.29 -9.88
CA LYS A 221 4.85 -2.66 -9.59
C LYS A 221 3.32 -2.75 -9.47
N GLY A 222 2.73 -3.76 -10.12
CA GLY A 222 1.29 -3.89 -10.29
C GLY A 222 0.78 -3.33 -11.63
N ILE A 223 -0.49 -3.61 -11.94
CA ILE A 223 -1.20 -3.01 -13.08
C ILE A 223 -2.02 -1.82 -12.58
N ALA A 224 -1.83 -0.63 -13.18
CA ALA A 224 -2.43 0.60 -12.66
C ALA A 224 -3.95 0.70 -12.87
N SER A 225 -4.51 -0.03 -13.84
CA SER A 225 -5.94 0.03 -14.18
C SER A 225 -6.66 -1.28 -13.86
N GLY A 226 -7.50 -1.25 -12.83
CA GLY A 226 -8.43 -2.33 -12.49
C GLY A 226 -7.82 -3.49 -11.70
N ASN A 227 -8.70 -4.32 -11.12
CA ASN A 227 -8.31 -5.58 -10.48
C ASN A 227 -8.18 -6.66 -11.55
N ILE A 228 -6.99 -6.86 -12.09
CA ILE A 228 -6.74 -7.90 -13.09
C ILE A 228 -6.76 -9.28 -12.44
N ARG A 229 -7.72 -10.11 -12.85
CA ARG A 229 -7.83 -11.52 -12.44
C ARG A 229 -7.30 -12.43 -13.54
N ALA A 230 -6.92 -13.65 -13.19
CA ALA A 230 -6.36 -14.59 -14.15
C ALA A 230 -7.33 -14.96 -15.29
N ASP A 231 -8.65 -15.00 -15.02
CA ASP A 231 -9.71 -15.21 -16.02
C ASP A 231 -10.00 -13.99 -16.91
N MET A 232 -9.30 -12.88 -16.67
CA MET A 232 -9.31 -11.69 -17.52
C MET A 232 -8.12 -11.68 -18.49
N LEU A 233 -7.26 -12.70 -18.48
CA LEU A 233 -6.07 -12.78 -19.31
C LEU A 233 -6.37 -13.63 -20.55
N TYR A 234 -6.15 -13.03 -21.71
CA TYR A 234 -6.45 -13.63 -23.00
C TYR A 234 -5.22 -13.60 -23.90
N TRP A 235 -5.11 -14.60 -24.75
CA TRP A 235 -4.27 -14.53 -25.94
C TRP A 235 -4.85 -13.54 -26.95
N LYS A 236 -4.04 -13.06 -27.89
CA LYS A 236 -4.49 -12.18 -29.00
C LYS A 236 -5.61 -12.79 -29.84
N ASP A 237 -5.71 -14.10 -29.92
CA ASP A 237 -6.78 -14.81 -30.63
C ASP A 237 -8.12 -14.83 -29.86
N GLY A 238 -8.15 -14.30 -28.63
CA GLY A 238 -9.32 -14.23 -27.78
C GLY A 238 -9.58 -15.47 -26.92
N SER A 239 -8.71 -16.49 -26.96
CA SER A 239 -8.76 -17.62 -26.04
C SER A 239 -8.21 -17.25 -24.65
N ASN A 240 -8.72 -17.90 -23.60
CA ASN A 240 -8.24 -17.67 -22.24
C ASN A 240 -6.79 -18.17 -22.08
N LEU A 241 -6.00 -17.39 -21.36
CA LEU A 241 -4.68 -17.80 -20.92
C LEU A 241 -4.82 -18.71 -19.70
N ASP A 242 -4.24 -19.91 -19.74
CA ASP A 242 -4.12 -20.79 -18.57
C ASP A 242 -3.06 -20.22 -17.62
N ALA A 243 -3.48 -19.25 -16.81
CA ALA A 243 -2.62 -18.51 -15.90
C ALA A 243 -3.21 -18.48 -14.49
N GLU A 244 -2.33 -18.23 -13.53
CA GLU A 244 -2.70 -17.89 -12.16
C GLU A 244 -1.67 -16.91 -11.58
N PHE A 245 -2.07 -16.12 -10.59
CA PHE A 245 -1.12 -15.29 -9.85
C PHE A 245 -0.54 -16.10 -8.70
N SER A 246 0.80 -16.16 -8.60
CA SER A 246 1.50 -16.95 -7.58
C SER A 246 2.68 -16.17 -7.01
N LYS A 247 2.69 -15.95 -5.69
CA LYS A 247 3.78 -15.20 -5.03
C LYS A 247 5.11 -15.93 -5.02
N THR A 248 5.08 -17.27 -5.03
CA THR A 248 6.25 -18.14 -4.90
C THR A 248 6.62 -18.78 -6.23
N GLY A 249 5.82 -18.54 -7.28
CA GLY A 249 5.95 -19.24 -8.55
C GLY A 249 5.49 -20.70 -8.49
N SER A 250 4.91 -21.15 -7.38
CA SER A 250 4.33 -22.50 -7.24
C SER A 250 2.85 -22.49 -7.64
N GLY A 251 2.38 -23.58 -8.24
CA GLY A 251 0.98 -23.70 -8.67
C GLY A 251 0.79 -24.74 -9.77
N THR A 252 -0.41 -24.79 -10.36
CA THR A 252 -0.82 -25.80 -11.34
C THR A 252 -1.11 -25.23 -12.72
N ALA A 253 -1.27 -23.91 -12.86
CA ALA A 253 -1.52 -23.29 -14.15
C ALA A 253 -0.27 -23.32 -15.04
N LYS A 254 -0.48 -23.33 -16.36
CA LYS A 254 0.63 -23.26 -17.33
C LYS A 254 1.50 -22.01 -17.15
N TYR A 255 0.93 -20.87 -16.77
CA TYR A 255 1.66 -19.63 -16.54
C TYR A 255 1.39 -19.07 -15.14
N ARG A 256 2.38 -19.19 -14.26
CA ARG A 256 2.30 -18.71 -12.87
C ARG A 256 2.89 -17.30 -12.80
N ILE A 257 2.02 -16.29 -12.84
CA ILE A 257 2.40 -14.88 -12.83
C ILE A 257 2.90 -14.52 -11.45
N VAL A 258 4.19 -14.20 -11.37
CA VAL A 258 4.89 -13.87 -10.12
C VAL A 258 5.00 -12.39 -9.87
N GLU A 259 4.99 -11.58 -10.94
CA GLU A 259 5.12 -10.14 -10.81
C GLU A 259 4.49 -9.42 -12.01
N THR A 260 4.05 -8.18 -11.79
CA THR A 260 3.56 -7.32 -12.87
C THR A 260 4.11 -5.91 -12.74
N TYR A 261 4.28 -5.23 -13.86
CA TYR A 261 4.69 -3.82 -13.90
C TYR A 261 3.89 -3.04 -14.93
N SER A 262 3.63 -1.78 -14.65
CA SER A 262 2.85 -0.89 -15.49
C SER A 262 3.49 0.47 -15.63
N ASN A 263 3.52 1.00 -16.86
CA ASN A 263 3.97 2.33 -17.18
C ASN A 263 2.90 3.03 -18.02
N TRP A 264 2.47 4.20 -17.55
CA TRP A 264 1.41 5.01 -18.14
C TRP A 264 1.89 6.38 -18.63
N ASP A 265 3.19 6.67 -18.53
CA ASP A 265 3.74 7.99 -18.82
C ASP A 265 3.52 8.42 -20.27
N ASN A 266 3.49 7.45 -21.19
CA ASN A 266 3.28 7.67 -22.61
C ASN A 266 1.82 7.45 -23.06
N TYR A 267 0.85 7.68 -22.17
CA TYR A 267 -0.58 7.54 -22.50
C TYR A 267 -0.93 8.25 -23.83
N PRO A 268 -1.66 7.59 -24.76
CA PRO A 268 -2.40 6.32 -24.59
C PRO A 268 -1.56 5.04 -24.80
N THR A 269 -0.30 5.17 -25.16
CA THR A 269 0.62 4.03 -25.31
C THR A 269 1.15 3.64 -23.93
N ILE A 270 0.46 2.69 -23.31
CA ILE A 270 0.87 2.15 -22.01
C ILE A 270 1.62 0.83 -22.17
N HIS A 271 2.42 0.49 -21.17
CA HIS A 271 3.17 -0.76 -21.13
C HIS A 271 2.81 -1.53 -19.86
N ASN A 272 2.14 -2.66 -20.01
CA ASN A 272 1.94 -3.62 -18.94
C ASN A 272 2.79 -4.86 -19.20
N TYR A 273 3.59 -5.25 -18.22
CA TYR A 273 4.40 -6.46 -18.26
C TYR A 273 3.95 -7.46 -17.20
N PHE A 274 3.88 -8.73 -17.59
CA PHE A 274 3.54 -9.85 -16.72
C PHE A 274 4.69 -10.85 -16.74
N PHE A 275 5.30 -11.06 -15.59
CA PHE A 275 6.41 -11.98 -15.42
C PHE A 275 5.86 -13.29 -14.87
N ALA A 276 6.05 -14.38 -15.59
CA ALA A 276 5.43 -15.66 -15.26
C ALA A 276 6.40 -16.84 -15.38
N ILE A 277 6.26 -17.80 -14.49
CA ILE A 277 7.00 -19.06 -14.54
C ILE A 277 6.11 -20.10 -15.23
N THR A 278 6.59 -20.70 -16.32
CA THR A 278 5.89 -21.76 -17.06
C THR A 278 5.78 -23.02 -16.20
N ASP A 279 4.84 -23.92 -16.48
CA ASP A 279 4.76 -25.27 -15.88
C ASP A 279 6.09 -26.04 -15.87
N THR A 280 6.95 -25.85 -16.86
CA THR A 280 8.31 -26.41 -16.95
C THR A 280 9.34 -25.75 -16.01
N GLY A 281 9.00 -24.64 -15.37
CA GLY A 281 9.90 -23.88 -14.49
C GLY A 281 10.71 -22.78 -15.19
N GLU A 282 10.40 -22.47 -16.45
CA GLU A 282 11.11 -21.45 -17.23
C GLU A 282 10.47 -20.07 -17.05
N GLY A 283 11.27 -19.00 -17.06
CA GLY A 283 10.76 -17.63 -17.02
C GLY A 283 10.26 -17.17 -18.39
N ILE A 284 9.04 -16.65 -18.44
CA ILE A 284 8.46 -15.96 -19.61
C ILE A 284 7.93 -14.58 -19.20
N VAL A 285 8.04 -13.61 -20.11
CA VAL A 285 7.53 -12.25 -19.91
C VAL A 285 6.51 -11.93 -20.98
N PHE A 286 5.32 -11.50 -20.58
CA PHE A 286 4.28 -11.02 -21.49
C PHE A 286 4.20 -9.49 -21.47
N HIS A 287 3.82 -8.92 -22.60
CA HIS A 287 3.45 -7.52 -22.76
C HIS A 287 1.95 -7.39 -23.11
N SER A 288 1.33 -6.35 -22.57
CA SER A 288 -0.02 -5.94 -22.92
C SER A 288 -0.10 -4.40 -23.04
N PRO A 289 -0.56 -3.85 -24.18
CA PRO A 289 -0.86 -2.44 -24.32
C PRO A 289 -2.28 -2.07 -23.84
N THR A 290 -3.01 -3.00 -23.22
CA THR A 290 -4.43 -2.82 -22.90
C THR A 290 -4.63 -1.90 -21.69
N THR A 291 -5.38 -0.80 -21.89
CA THR A 291 -5.68 0.22 -20.88
C THR A 291 -6.88 -0.11 -19.97
N ASN A 292 -7.70 -1.09 -20.36
CA ASN A 292 -8.99 -1.38 -19.74
C ASN A 292 -8.96 -2.76 -19.05
N GLY A 293 -9.42 -2.85 -17.81
CA GLY A 293 -9.25 -4.04 -16.97
C GLY A 293 -10.21 -5.23 -17.26
N ASP A 294 -11.23 -5.06 -18.10
CA ASP A 294 -12.24 -6.13 -18.32
C ASP A 294 -11.67 -7.34 -19.08
N LYS A 295 -10.74 -7.11 -20.01
CA LYS A 295 -9.98 -8.13 -20.73
C LYS A 295 -8.59 -7.61 -21.04
N MET A 296 -7.55 -8.35 -20.69
CA MET A 296 -6.18 -8.03 -21.03
C MET A 296 -5.63 -9.03 -22.04
N TYR A 297 -5.13 -8.50 -23.15
CA TYR A 297 -4.53 -9.32 -24.19
C TYR A 297 -3.01 -9.38 -23.99
N LEU A 298 -2.50 -10.57 -23.71
CA LEU A 298 -1.09 -10.82 -23.41
C LEU A 298 -0.39 -11.44 -24.61
N ASN A 299 0.85 -11.04 -24.84
CA ASN A 299 1.74 -11.62 -25.84
C ASN A 299 3.14 -11.75 -25.27
N PRO A 300 3.88 -12.83 -25.57
CA PRO A 300 5.28 -12.90 -25.19
C PRO A 300 6.00 -11.64 -25.69
N THR A 301 6.76 -11.00 -24.82
CA THR A 301 7.49 -9.79 -25.20
C THR A 301 8.62 -10.13 -26.17
N GLU A 302 8.82 -9.26 -27.15
CA GLU A 302 9.98 -9.35 -28.05
C GLU A 302 11.24 -8.75 -27.42
N ASN A 303 11.10 -7.98 -26.32
CA ASN A 303 12.23 -7.34 -25.64
C ASN A 303 13.17 -8.42 -25.06
N VAL A 304 14.40 -8.45 -25.58
CA VAL A 304 15.40 -9.46 -25.22
C VAL A 304 15.94 -9.27 -23.80
N ASP A 305 16.02 -8.03 -23.33
CA ASP A 305 16.60 -7.72 -22.01
C ASP A 305 15.67 -8.17 -20.89
N LEU A 306 14.37 -7.87 -21.01
CA LEU A 306 13.35 -8.36 -20.07
C LEU A 306 13.33 -9.88 -20.01
N ARG A 307 13.40 -10.56 -21.17
CA ARG A 307 13.43 -12.02 -21.25
C ARG A 307 14.69 -12.60 -20.60
N ASN A 308 15.85 -12.07 -20.93
CA ASN A 308 17.13 -12.57 -20.44
C ASN A 308 17.29 -12.34 -18.93
N ASN A 309 16.93 -11.15 -18.45
CA ASN A 309 16.98 -10.83 -17.03
C ASN A 309 16.07 -11.77 -16.24
N PHE A 310 14.80 -11.87 -16.63
CA PHE A 310 13.85 -12.68 -15.88
C PHE A 310 14.19 -14.17 -15.94
N ALA A 311 14.61 -14.69 -17.10
CA ALA A 311 15.08 -16.07 -17.21
C ALA A 311 16.32 -16.33 -16.34
N SER A 312 17.19 -15.33 -16.13
CA SER A 312 18.32 -15.43 -15.20
C SER A 312 17.88 -15.44 -13.74
N LEU A 313 16.81 -14.72 -13.39
CA LEU A 313 16.27 -14.70 -12.03
C LEU A 313 15.55 -16.00 -11.67
N VAL A 314 14.90 -16.66 -12.63
CA VAL A 314 14.13 -17.88 -12.37
C VAL A 314 15.00 -19.13 -12.21
N LYS A 315 16.23 -19.12 -12.77
CA LYS A 315 17.22 -20.18 -12.60
C LYS A 315 17.62 -20.46 -11.14
#